data_AF-A0A0F9LP19-F1
#
_entry.id   AF-A0A0F9LP19-F1
#
_cell.length_a   1.000
_cell.length_b   1.000
_cell.length_c   1.000
_cell.angle_alpha   90.00
_cell.angle_beta   90.00
_cell.angle_gamma   90.00
#
_symmetry.space_group_name_H-M   'P 1'
#
loop_
_entity.id
_entity.type
_entity.pdbx_description
1 polymer ?
#
loop_
_entity_poly.entity_id
_entity_poly.type
_entity_poly.pdbx_seq_one_letter_code
_entity_poly.pdbx_strand_id
1 'polypeptide(L)' 'MKEVKVVREERKTEKVITVRCDFCQKEFDKITVLCKGYGQVKIKFGYGSKYDGDVFRGEICDNCFDTHFKEKLRIKERK' A
#
# COMPACT_ATOMS: atom_id res chain seq x y z
N MET A 1 -31.10 -46.73 -3.96
CA MET A 1 -30.75 -45.29 -4.06
C MET A 1 -29.48 -45.07 -3.25
N LYS A 2 -28.39 -44.56 -3.84
CA LYS A 2 -27.13 -44.33 -3.12
C LYS A 2 -27.04 -42.85 -2.76
N GLU A 3 -26.86 -42.57 -1.46
CA GLU A 3 -26.72 -41.21 -0.95
C GLU A 3 -25.33 -40.66 -1.29
N VAL A 4 -25.31 -39.54 -2.03
CA VAL A 4 -24.08 -38.83 -2.40
C VAL A 4 -23.84 -37.73 -1.37
N LYS A 5 -22.82 -37.92 -0.52
CA LYS A 5 -22.36 -36.85 0.40
C LYS A 5 -21.51 -35.85 -0.38
N VAL A 6 -22.07 -34.65 -0.59
CA VAL A 6 -21.33 -33.51 -1.15
C VAL A 6 -20.48 -32.91 -0.02
N VAL A 7 -19.17 -33.18 -0.06
CA VAL A 7 -18.20 -32.56 0.85
C VAL A 7 -17.80 -31.21 0.26
N ARG A 8 -18.15 -30.12 0.94
CA ARG A 8 -17.69 -28.76 0.60
C ARG A 8 -16.40 -28.47 1.37
N GLU A 9 -15.29 -28.45 0.67
CA GLU A 9 -13.99 -28.07 1.22
C GLU A 9 -13.85 -26.54 1.12
N GLU A 10 -14.07 -25.83 2.23
CA GLU A 10 -13.87 -24.38 2.31
C GLU A 10 -12.37 -24.08 2.40
N ARG A 11 -11.71 -23.89 1.27
CA ARG A 11 -10.33 -23.40 1.22
C ARG A 11 -10.31 -21.92 1.63
N LYS A 12 -9.93 -21.63 2.88
CA LYS A 12 -9.52 -20.27 3.28
C LYS A 12 -8.23 -19.93 2.56
N THR A 13 -8.34 -19.25 1.43
CA THR A 13 -7.18 -18.63 0.79
C THR A 13 -6.73 -17.49 1.70
N GLU A 14 -5.58 -17.63 2.35
CA GLU A 14 -4.89 -16.52 2.99
C GLU A 14 -4.61 -15.49 1.90
N LYS A 15 -5.44 -14.44 1.82
CA LYS A 15 -5.14 -13.29 0.99
C LYS A 15 -3.97 -12.57 1.65
N VAL A 16 -2.75 -13.02 1.36
CA VAL A 16 -1.55 -12.27 1.72
C VAL A 16 -1.38 -11.23 0.62
N ILE A 17 -1.91 -10.02 0.85
CA ILE A 17 -1.61 -8.88 -0.02
C ILE A 17 -0.33 -8.26 0.53
N THR A 18 0.81 -8.90 0.22
CA THR A 18 2.13 -8.31 0.47
C THR A 18 2.27 -7.10 -0.44
N VAL A 19 2.73 -5.99 0.13
CA VAL A 19 3.03 -4.75 -0.58
C VAL A 19 4.44 -4.32 -0.29
N ARG A 20 5.14 -3.84 -1.30
CA ARG A 20 6.53 -3.43 -1.21
C ARG A 20 6.64 -1.92 -1.12
N CYS A 21 7.44 -1.42 -0.18
CA CYS A 21 7.78 -0.01 -0.11
C CYS A 21 8.70 0.36 -1.29
N ASP A 22 8.34 1.35 -2.10
CA ASP A 22 9.17 1.79 -3.22
C ASP A 22 10.45 2.53 -2.77
N PHE A 23 10.56 2.88 -1.48
CA PHE A 23 11.70 3.62 -0.92
C PHE A 23 12.76 2.71 -0.30
N CYS A 24 12.35 1.81 0.61
CA CYS A 24 13.28 0.87 1.27
C CYS A 24 13.21 -0.56 0.74
N GLN A 25 12.34 -0.82 -0.24
CA GLN A 25 12.13 -2.13 -0.87
C GLN A 25 11.69 -3.26 0.06
N LYS A 26 11.36 -2.95 1.32
CA LYS A 26 10.83 -3.91 2.28
C LYS A 26 9.36 -4.22 1.97
N GLU A 27 9.00 -5.48 2.11
CA GLU A 27 7.63 -5.95 1.99
C GLU A 27 6.91 -5.80 3.34
N PHE A 28 5.64 -5.43 3.29
CA PHE A 28 4.75 -5.31 4.43
C PHE A 28 3.33 -5.75 4.04
N ASP A 29 2.64 -6.37 4.97
CA ASP A 29 1.29 -6.85 4.72
C ASP A 29 0.25 -5.73 4.87
N LYS A 30 -0.58 -5.55 3.84
CA LYS A 30 -1.73 -4.63 3.91
C LYS A 30 -2.83 -5.08 4.88
N ILE A 31 -2.83 -6.36 5.27
CA ILE A 31 -3.90 -6.98 6.07
C ILE A 31 -3.49 -7.22 7.52
N THR A 32 -2.25 -7.64 7.78
CA THR A 32 -1.80 -8.04 9.13
C THR A 32 -1.02 -6.97 9.89
N VAL A 33 -0.79 -5.78 9.30
CA VAL A 33 -0.20 -4.62 10.00
C VAL A 33 1.10 -4.98 10.73
N LEU A 34 2.00 -5.72 10.05
CA LEU A 34 3.36 -5.93 10.54
C LEU A 34 4.24 -4.66 10.46
N CYS A 35 3.71 -3.57 9.88
CA CYS A 35 4.25 -2.20 9.97
C CYS A 35 3.14 -1.27 10.48
N LYS A 36 3.48 -0.26 11.31
CA LYS A 36 2.51 0.58 12.03
C LYS A 36 1.67 1.50 11.13
N GLY A 37 1.86 1.44 9.82
CA GLY A 37 1.02 2.07 8.82
C GLY A 37 1.63 1.94 7.43
N TYR A 38 0.80 2.08 6.41
CA TYR A 38 1.25 2.23 5.03
C TYR A 38 0.53 3.41 4.38
N GLY A 39 1.17 4.03 3.40
CA GLY A 39 0.64 5.13 2.63
C GLY A 39 0.84 4.92 1.13
N GLN A 40 0.12 5.72 0.35
CA GLN A 40 0.34 5.80 -1.09
C GLN A 40 0.80 7.22 -1.44
N VAL A 41 1.89 7.31 -2.20
CA VAL A 41 2.38 8.57 -2.76
C VAL A 41 1.89 8.67 -4.19
N LYS A 42 1.23 9.78 -4.53
CA LYS A 42 0.81 10.09 -5.89
C LYS A 42 1.24 11.51 -6.23
N ILE A 43 2.17 11.61 -7.18
CA ILE A 43 2.74 12.88 -7.61
C ILE A 43 2.25 13.17 -9.02
N LYS A 44 1.69 14.37 -9.19
CA LYS A 44 1.36 14.94 -10.49
C LYS A 44 2.12 16.25 -10.61
N PHE A 45 2.92 16.38 -11.64
CA PHE A 45 3.58 17.63 -11.95
C PHE A 45 2.66 18.50 -12.81
N GLY A 46 2.80 19.81 -12.67
CA GLY A 46 2.08 20.78 -13.49
C GLY A 46 2.74 20.97 -14.85
N TYR A 47 2.00 21.65 -15.74
CA TYR A 47 2.47 22.00 -17.07
C TYR A 47 3.76 22.82 -17.06
N GLY A 48 4.65 22.55 -18.01
CA GLY A 48 5.94 23.25 -18.14
C GLY A 48 7.06 22.71 -17.24
N SER A 49 6.84 21.62 -16.50
CA SER A 49 7.92 20.87 -15.86
C SER A 49 8.56 19.87 -16.83
N LYS A 50 9.76 19.38 -16.52
CA LYS A 50 10.38 18.26 -17.26
C LYS A 50 9.63 16.92 -17.11
N TYR A 51 8.60 16.87 -16.28
CA TYR A 51 7.75 15.71 -16.00
C TYR A 51 6.29 15.99 -16.40
N ASP A 52 6.08 16.91 -17.33
CA ASP A 52 4.76 17.29 -17.77
C ASP A 52 4.04 16.10 -18.42
N GLY A 53 2.80 15.86 -18.01
CA GLY A 53 2.02 14.68 -18.38
C GLY A 53 2.31 13.40 -17.59
N ASP A 54 3.39 13.35 -16.80
CA ASP A 54 3.74 12.15 -16.03
C ASP A 54 2.96 12.04 -14.71
N VAL A 55 2.59 10.81 -14.36
CA VAL A 55 1.96 10.49 -13.08
C VAL A 55 2.77 9.41 -12.38
N PHE A 56 3.40 9.79 -11.27
CA PHE A 56 4.16 8.86 -10.44
C PHE A 56 3.28 8.35 -9.30
N ARG A 57 3.31 7.04 -9.07
CA ARG A 57 2.60 6.38 -7.97
C ARG A 57 3.57 5.42 -7.29
N GLY A 58 3.49 5.35 -5.97
CA GLY A 58 4.25 4.38 -5.18
C GLY A 58 3.61 4.12 -3.84
N GLU A 59 3.97 2.99 -3.25
CA GLU A 59 3.60 2.55 -1.90
C GLU A 59 4.74 2.89 -0.95
N ILE A 60 4.42 3.38 0.24
CA ILE A 60 5.40 3.81 1.24
C ILE A 60 5.05 3.26 2.62
N CYS A 61 6.04 2.73 3.33
CA CYS A 61 5.87 2.37 4.74
C CYS A 61 5.95 3.60 5.64
N ASP A 62 5.34 3.50 6.81
CA ASP A 62 5.43 4.47 7.92
C ASP A 62 6.85 5.01 8.18
N ASN A 63 7.85 4.14 8.27
CA ASN A 63 9.22 4.55 8.57
C ASN A 63 9.83 5.40 7.45
N CYS A 64 9.58 5.03 6.18
CA CYS A 64 10.02 5.82 5.03
C CYS A 64 9.24 7.13 4.91
N PHE A 65 7.96 7.13 5.27
CA PHE A 65 7.17 8.35 5.33
C PHE A 65 7.73 9.33 6.37
N ASP A 66 8.03 8.83 7.57
CA ASP A 66 8.64 9.61 8.64
C ASP A 66 10.01 10.18 8.21
N THR A 67 10.83 9.36 7.52
CA THR A 67 12.15 9.77 7.05
C THR A 67 12.10 10.81 5.92
N HIS A 68 11.20 10.65 4.95
CA HIS A 68 11.25 11.43 3.71
C HIS A 68 10.25 12.60 3.67
N PHE A 69 9.12 12.50 4.38
CA PHE A 69 7.96 13.36 4.16
C PHE A 69 7.43 14.06 5.40
N LYS A 70 7.43 13.42 6.58
CA LYS A 70 6.75 13.91 7.79
C LYS A 70 7.06 15.37 8.14
N GLU A 71 8.33 15.77 8.13
CA GLU A 71 8.74 17.14 8.47
C GLU A 71 8.59 18.13 7.31
N LYS A 72 8.49 17.63 6.08
CA LYS A 72 8.45 18.46 4.85
C LYS A 72 7.03 18.73 4.36
N LEU A 73 6.08 17.91 4.77
CA LEU A 73 4.68 18.05 4.36
C LEU A 73 3.91 18.87 5.38
N ARG A 74 3.11 19.83 4.88
CA ARG A 74 2.17 20.58 5.71
C ARG A 74 1.03 19.65 6.12
N ILE A 75 0.93 19.34 7.41
CA ILE A 75 -0.23 18.64 7.96
C ILE A 75 -1.38 19.65 7.98
N LYS A 76 -2.44 19.41 7.19
CA LYS A 76 -3.73 20.04 7.46
C LYS A 76 -4.33 19.28 8.64
N GLU A 77 -4.40 19.90 9.81
CA GLU A 77 -5.11 19.35 10.96
C GLU A 77 -6.52 18.92 10.51
N ARG A 78 -6.87 17.65 10.76
CA ARG A 78 -8.25 17.21 10.69
C ARG A 78 -8.95 17.79 11.91
N LYS A 79 -9.71 18.88 11.71
CA LYS A 79 -10.73 19.31 12.67
C LYS A 79 -11.76 18.21 12.86
#